data_AF-A0A811R9E1-F1
#
_entry.id   AF-A0A811R9E1-F1
#
_cell.length_a   1.000
_cell.length_b   1.000
_cell.length_c   1.000
_cell.angle_alpha   90.00
_cell.angle_beta   90.00
_cell.angle_gamma   90.00
#
_symmetry.space_group_name_H-M   'P 1'
#
loop_
_entity.id
_entity.type
_entity.pdbx_description
1 polymer ?
#
loop_
_entity_poly.entity_id
_entity_poly.type
_entity_poly.pdbx_seq_one_letter_code
_entity_poly.pdbx_strand_id
1 'polypeptide(L)'
;MGPALVAVTPIFAASACMTLSIWRLQISIGSHGYAGSNAPSRNGNLLPALILFYALVLTQGALFLMWLVVAMSRSAQAENLYFTGEEKKITTDRYIARTLDICVEKGVVSTMNRTLVTFAEELLQSEQDNDHEDAVLVLHNVIKREERRDGATKQICSSEQLVCRLIRLLSSKSPYKLDTRIHAAEIVKDISKNLYLANIPGAANSLSSLLDARFMTKAAQTSHSTGEIVVSIKRDMSSLIVHSLQILCKLAEDPGNCTEMYNTKDLVSKIIASLTHGLHVAVVNNNEDATVEIVRESLGVLAKLTSGTGESSTELCWYLLDNSTTVVGHMLFILRNSSHTDLKIQAVKMLTSLTLGRRLPKERKGLVLGRVECPDLQQMVTILTNDEISKEDRAVTARLLAELCANSGSAHDRNRMRPISSALSTVLKVIGNTQCTNDVDADTWKVLGGLLDLTVQICVNLAIPADAFAAAVKGIPEEDHVFVNKLKEIVDTCMDRFSRNRSKGSEDIVCLMTMKAAAKFATWIMEINCHYIECFCQVNFLEKLDTSIIDMANLEKYMILTGCRDESERYETLSSLVTRAKDLVSRQEA
;
A
#
# COMPACT_ATOMS: atom_id res chain seq x y z
N MET A 1 41.56 3.00 26.78
CA MET A 1 41.64 4.45 27.09
C MET A 1 40.41 5.10 26.50
N GLY A 2 39.58 5.72 27.33
CA GLY A 2 38.19 6.01 26.99
C GLY A 2 37.99 7.11 25.94
N PRO A 3 36.89 7.06 25.16
CA PRO A 3 36.54 8.07 24.15
C PRO A 3 36.37 9.49 24.73
N ALA A 4 36.17 9.63 26.04
CA ALA A 4 36.13 10.92 26.73
C ALA A 4 37.44 11.73 26.61
N LEU A 5 38.61 11.09 26.46
CA LEU A 5 39.88 11.82 26.31
C LEU A 5 40.07 12.41 24.91
N VAL A 6 39.46 11.80 23.88
CA VAL A 6 39.58 12.24 22.48
C VAL A 6 38.67 13.44 22.17
N ALA A 7 37.55 13.57 22.87
CA ALA A 7 36.67 14.75 22.75
C ALA A 7 37.25 16.00 23.46
N VAL A 8 38.11 15.81 24.46
CA VAL A 8 38.63 16.89 25.32
C VAL A 8 39.85 17.60 24.72
N THR A 9 40.66 16.90 23.94
CA THR A 9 41.85 17.45 23.27
C THR A 9 41.55 18.63 22.32
N PRO A 10 40.54 18.61 21.43
CA PRO A 10 40.24 19.77 20.59
C PRO A 10 39.67 20.95 21.38
N ILE A 11 39.02 20.73 22.52
CA ILE A 11 38.54 21.81 23.41
C ILE A 11 39.72 22.55 24.03
N PHE A 12 40.74 21.83 24.50
CA PHE A 12 41.97 22.42 24.99
C PHE A 12 42.74 23.16 23.89
N ALA A 13 42.79 22.61 22.68
CA ALA A 13 43.44 23.27 21.55
C ALA A 13 42.72 24.56 21.14
N ALA A 14 41.38 24.55 21.06
CA ALA A 14 40.58 25.73 20.71
C ALA A 14 40.69 26.82 21.78
N SER A 15 40.59 26.46 23.06
CA SER A 15 40.77 27.42 24.17
C SER A 15 42.19 27.97 24.25
N ALA A 16 43.21 27.16 24.00
CA ALA A 16 44.60 27.62 23.91
C ALA A 16 44.81 28.58 22.72
N CYS A 17 44.25 28.28 21.54
CA CYS A 17 44.34 29.16 20.38
C CYS A 17 43.63 30.49 20.60
N MET A 18 42.46 30.49 21.25
CA MET A 18 41.74 31.73 21.58
C MET A 18 42.52 32.57 22.60
N THR A 19 43.04 31.96 23.67
CA THR A 19 43.83 32.67 24.70
C THR A 19 45.12 33.25 24.12
N LEU A 20 45.85 32.49 23.30
CA LEU A 20 47.05 32.98 22.61
C LEU A 20 46.73 34.10 21.61
N SER A 21 45.62 34.02 20.90
CA SER A 21 45.19 35.06 19.95
C SER A 21 44.81 36.36 20.68
N ILE A 22 44.05 36.26 21.78
CA ILE A 22 43.70 37.41 22.64
C ILE A 22 44.97 38.05 23.22
N TRP A 23 45.87 37.23 23.76
CA TRP A 23 47.13 37.70 24.34
C TRP A 23 48.00 38.43 23.31
N ARG A 24 48.15 37.86 22.10
CA ARG A 24 48.87 38.49 20.99
C ARG A 24 48.21 39.78 20.50
N LEU A 25 46.88 39.83 20.42
CA LEU A 25 46.13 41.05 20.07
C LEU A 25 46.35 42.14 21.11
N GLN A 26 46.27 41.82 22.41
CA GLN A 26 46.52 42.78 23.50
C GLN A 26 47.96 43.31 23.48
N ILE A 27 48.96 42.46 23.23
CA ILE A 27 50.36 42.90 23.08
C ILE A 27 50.53 43.79 21.84
N SER A 28 49.93 43.40 20.71
CA SER A 28 50.01 44.15 19.46
C SER A 28 49.39 45.56 19.61
N ILE A 29 48.26 45.67 20.28
CA ILE A 29 47.60 46.97 20.55
C ILE A 29 48.37 47.76 21.63
N GLY A 30 48.83 47.11 22.69
CA GLY A 30 49.53 47.75 23.81
C GLY A 30 50.94 48.27 23.47
N SER A 31 51.66 47.59 22.57
CA SER A 31 52.99 48.02 22.11
C SER A 31 52.98 49.28 21.24
N HIS A 32 51.82 49.64 20.66
CA HIS A 32 51.67 50.85 19.85
C HIS A 32 51.19 52.06 20.67
N GLY A 33 50.68 51.88 21.89
CA GLY A 33 50.44 52.98 22.83
C GLY A 33 51.74 53.62 23.37
N TYR A 34 52.89 53.02 23.05
CA TYR A 34 54.23 53.42 23.50
C TYR A 34 55.23 53.66 22.35
N ALA A 35 54.77 53.71 21.10
CA ALA A 35 55.63 54.01 19.96
C ALA A 35 55.54 55.50 19.62
N GLY A 36 56.42 56.28 20.25
CA GLY A 36 56.69 57.66 19.86
C GLY A 36 57.03 57.76 18.37
N SER A 37 56.59 58.87 17.77
CA SER A 37 56.93 59.32 16.42
C SER A 37 58.38 58.97 16.04
N ASN A 38 58.56 58.23 14.94
CA ASN A 38 59.78 58.00 14.15
C ASN A 38 60.19 56.51 14.03
N ALA A 39 59.50 55.75 13.17
CA ALA A 39 60.02 54.50 12.60
C ALA A 39 59.63 54.37 11.10
N PRO A 40 60.52 53.86 10.23
CA PRO A 40 60.35 53.91 8.79
C PRO A 40 59.27 52.94 8.28
N SER A 41 58.53 53.40 7.27
CA SER A 41 57.34 52.82 6.64
C SER A 41 57.58 51.54 5.82
N ARG A 42 58.11 50.48 6.43
CA ARG A 42 58.38 49.21 5.71
C ARG A 42 57.34 48.10 5.96
N ASN A 43 56.43 48.26 6.92
CA ASN A 43 55.48 47.22 7.35
C ASN A 43 54.02 47.71 7.46
N GLY A 44 53.58 48.68 6.65
CA GLY A 44 52.23 49.29 6.76
C GLY A 44 51.07 48.30 6.68
N ASN A 45 51.23 47.18 5.97
CA ASN A 45 50.20 46.15 5.81
C ASN A 45 50.35 44.96 6.77
N LEU A 46 51.47 44.85 7.49
CA LEU A 46 51.74 43.69 8.37
C LEU A 46 50.85 43.71 9.61
N LEU A 47 50.67 44.89 10.22
CA LEU A 47 49.84 45.05 11.41
C LEU A 47 48.35 44.80 11.11
N PRO A 48 47.75 45.40 10.05
CA PRO A 48 46.38 45.06 9.64
C PRO A 48 46.21 43.58 9.31
N ALA A 49 47.18 42.96 8.61
CA ALA A 49 47.13 41.54 8.28
C ALA A 49 47.21 40.63 9.52
N LEU A 50 48.02 40.99 10.52
CA LEU A 50 48.15 40.26 11.77
C LEU A 50 46.88 40.37 12.64
N ILE A 51 46.27 41.57 12.69
CA ILE A 51 44.99 41.79 13.37
C ILE A 51 43.89 40.98 12.68
N LEU A 52 43.82 41.02 11.35
CA LEU A 52 42.86 40.22 10.58
C LEU A 52 43.05 38.72 10.84
N PHE A 53 44.29 38.24 10.83
CA PHE A 53 44.60 36.83 11.10
C PHE A 53 44.15 36.39 12.49
N TYR A 54 44.53 37.12 13.55
CA TYR A 54 44.12 36.76 14.92
C TYR A 54 42.62 36.94 15.14
N ALA A 55 41.97 37.92 14.50
CA ALA A 55 40.52 38.07 14.53
C ALA A 55 39.82 36.88 13.85
N LEU A 56 40.34 36.38 12.74
CA LEU A 56 39.83 35.18 12.07
C LEU A 56 39.99 33.93 12.95
N VAL A 57 41.16 33.73 13.55
CA VAL A 57 41.40 32.60 14.48
C VAL A 57 40.48 32.68 15.70
N LEU A 58 40.26 33.87 16.25
CA LEU A 58 39.33 34.08 17.37
C LEU A 58 37.89 33.78 16.97
N THR A 59 37.47 34.25 15.79
CA THR A 59 36.12 34.01 15.25
C THR A 59 35.91 32.52 14.98
N GLN A 60 36.91 31.84 14.42
CA GLN A 60 36.89 30.39 14.20
C GLN A 60 36.77 29.61 15.52
N GLY A 61 37.54 29.99 16.55
CA GLY A 61 37.46 29.40 17.88
C GLY A 61 36.09 29.61 18.55
N ALA A 62 35.53 30.83 18.45
CA ALA A 62 34.21 31.15 18.99
C ALA A 62 33.09 30.35 18.28
N LEU A 63 33.15 30.24 16.95
CA LEU A 63 32.21 29.43 16.16
C LEU A 63 32.32 27.94 16.51
N PHE A 64 33.53 27.43 16.76
CA PHE A 64 33.73 26.06 17.21
C PHE A 64 33.12 25.80 18.59
N LEU A 65 33.30 26.70 19.56
CA LEU A 65 32.70 26.59 20.89
C LEU A 65 31.17 26.67 20.84
N MET A 66 30.61 27.63 20.09
CA MET A 66 29.17 27.74 19.85
C MET A 66 28.61 26.47 19.22
N TRP A 67 29.30 25.92 18.23
CA TRP A 67 28.93 24.66 17.62
C TRP A 67 29.00 23.49 18.61
N LEU A 68 30.04 23.42 19.45
CA LEU A 68 30.18 22.38 20.47
C LEU A 68 28.96 22.38 21.41
N VAL A 69 28.50 23.56 21.84
CA VAL A 69 27.27 23.70 22.64
C VAL A 69 26.06 23.17 21.88
N VAL A 70 25.91 23.52 20.59
CA VAL A 70 24.81 22.99 19.76
C VAL A 70 24.91 21.48 19.59
N ALA A 71 26.10 20.92 19.35
CA ALA A 71 26.33 19.48 19.21
C ALA A 71 26.00 18.73 20.51
N MET A 72 26.44 19.24 21.65
CA MET A 72 26.12 18.68 22.97
C MET A 72 24.62 18.76 23.26
N SER A 73 23.96 19.85 22.89
CA SER A 73 22.50 19.98 23.04
C SER A 73 21.73 19.00 22.13
N ARG A 74 22.16 18.83 20.87
CA ARG A 74 21.62 17.84 19.93
C ARG A 74 21.84 16.41 20.44
N SER A 75 23.00 16.15 21.04
CA SER A 75 23.29 14.85 21.63
C SER A 75 22.46 14.55 22.87
N ALA A 76 22.31 15.51 23.78
CA ALA A 76 21.45 15.35 24.96
C ALA A 76 19.99 15.14 24.56
N GLN A 77 19.54 15.81 23.49
CA GLN A 77 18.25 15.53 22.87
C GLN A 77 18.22 14.13 22.22
N ALA A 78 19.28 13.72 21.52
CA ALA A 78 19.36 12.38 20.93
C ALA A 78 19.28 11.28 22.00
N GLU A 79 19.98 11.48 23.11
CA GLU A 79 20.01 10.60 24.28
C GLU A 79 18.65 10.54 24.98
N ASN A 80 17.93 11.65 25.09
CA ASN A 80 16.60 11.66 25.71
C ASN A 80 15.47 11.15 24.77
N LEU A 81 15.62 11.28 23.45
CA LEU A 81 14.55 10.96 22.49
C LEU A 81 14.66 9.60 21.78
N TYR A 82 15.86 9.09 21.50
CA TYR A 82 16.02 8.00 20.50
C TYR A 82 16.49 6.66 21.05
N PHE A 83 17.05 6.63 22.25
CA PHE A 83 17.73 5.44 22.76
C PHE A 83 17.24 5.07 24.17
N THR A 84 16.79 3.84 24.34
CA THR A 84 16.34 3.26 25.62
C THR A 84 17.22 2.06 25.98
N GLY A 85 17.79 2.01 27.19
CA GLY A 85 18.61 0.88 27.69
C GLY A 85 20.10 1.20 27.87
N GLU A 86 20.96 0.19 28.06
CA GLU A 86 22.41 0.33 28.28
C GLU A 86 23.21 0.60 26.97
N GLU A 87 22.71 0.15 25.81
CA GLU A 87 23.29 0.44 24.47
C GLU A 87 23.16 1.92 24.04
N LYS A 88 22.38 2.68 24.82
CA LYS A 88 22.07 4.11 24.69
C LYS A 88 23.28 5.03 24.71
N LYS A 89 24.22 4.75 25.60
CA LYS A 89 25.37 5.64 25.84
C LYS A 89 26.43 5.46 24.77
N ILE A 90 26.68 4.21 24.37
CA ILE A 90 27.71 3.85 23.41
C ILE A 90 27.40 4.43 22.03
N THR A 91 26.17 4.28 21.53
CA THR A 91 25.76 4.81 20.22
C THR A 91 25.74 6.34 20.17
N THR A 92 25.31 6.99 21.26
CA THR A 92 25.35 8.46 21.41
C THR A 92 26.78 8.98 21.46
N ASP A 93 27.65 8.38 22.29
CA ASP A 93 29.07 8.75 22.38
C ASP A 93 29.77 8.60 21.02
N ARG A 94 29.46 7.53 20.28
CA ARG A 94 29.97 7.30 18.92
C ARG A 94 29.48 8.37 17.93
N TYR A 95 28.21 8.76 17.99
CA TYR A 95 27.66 9.83 17.16
C TYR A 95 28.38 11.16 17.42
N ILE A 96 28.56 11.54 18.69
CA ILE A 96 29.28 12.76 19.08
C ILE A 96 30.73 12.70 18.60
N ALA A 97 31.45 11.61 18.92
CA ALA A 97 32.86 11.46 18.59
C ALA A 97 33.08 11.54 17.07
N ARG A 98 32.23 10.88 16.27
CA ARG A 98 32.33 10.94 14.81
C ARG A 98 32.00 12.31 14.25
N THR A 99 31.01 12.98 14.83
CA THR A 99 30.63 14.35 14.44
C THR A 99 31.73 15.35 14.77
N LEU A 100 32.44 15.16 15.89
CA LEU A 100 33.61 15.95 16.28
C LEU A 100 34.78 15.74 15.31
N ASP A 101 35.07 14.49 14.95
CA ASP A 101 36.13 14.14 14.01
C ASP A 101 35.95 14.85 12.66
N ILE A 102 34.73 14.79 12.11
CA ILE A 102 34.37 15.51 10.87
C ILE A 102 34.47 17.03 11.05
N CYS A 103 34.09 17.57 12.20
CA CYS A 103 34.22 18.99 12.49
C CYS A 103 35.68 19.45 12.50
N VAL A 104 36.58 18.63 13.07
CA VAL A 104 38.02 18.89 13.11
C VAL A 104 38.62 18.80 11.71
N GLU A 105 38.25 17.79 10.92
CA GLU A 105 38.81 17.55 9.59
C GLU A 105 38.27 18.53 8.53
N LYS A 106 36.95 18.80 8.53
CA LYS A 106 36.24 19.50 7.45
C LYS A 106 35.58 20.81 7.89
N GLY A 107 35.75 21.20 9.16
CA GLY A 107 35.19 22.42 9.72
C GLY A 107 33.71 22.32 10.12
N VAL A 108 33.27 23.28 10.94
CA VAL A 108 31.93 23.33 11.55
C VAL A 108 30.79 23.27 10.52
N VAL A 109 30.92 23.98 9.40
CA VAL A 109 29.85 24.08 8.38
C VAL A 109 29.49 22.71 7.80
N SER A 110 30.47 21.80 7.68
CA SER A 110 30.25 20.45 7.14
C SER A 110 29.32 19.60 8.00
N THR A 111 29.19 19.92 9.30
CA THR A 111 28.35 19.19 10.25
C THR A 111 26.93 19.74 10.38
N MET A 112 26.63 20.90 9.76
CA MET A 112 25.35 21.59 9.97
C MET A 112 24.15 20.76 9.48
N ASN A 113 24.35 20.03 8.39
CA ASN A 113 23.36 19.13 7.77
C ASN A 113 23.43 17.68 8.26
N ARG A 114 24.25 17.39 9.28
CA ARG A 114 24.42 16.02 9.80
C ARG A 114 23.17 15.58 10.54
N THR A 115 22.62 14.44 10.15
CA THR A 115 21.47 13.78 10.78
C THR A 115 21.83 12.39 11.30
N LEU A 116 20.95 11.78 12.09
CA LEU A 116 21.08 10.38 12.50
C LEU A 116 21.06 9.43 11.30
N VAL A 117 20.35 9.79 10.22
CA VAL A 117 20.33 9.01 8.98
C VAL A 117 21.69 9.06 8.28
N THR A 118 22.32 10.23 8.14
CA THR A 118 23.68 10.33 7.56
C THR A 118 24.73 9.61 8.40
N PHE A 119 24.54 9.58 9.73
CA PHE A 119 25.42 8.81 10.62
C PHE A 119 25.23 7.30 10.41
N ALA A 120 24.00 6.82 10.36
CA ALA A 120 23.74 5.42 10.09
C ALA A 120 24.20 5.00 8.69
N GLU A 121 24.14 5.89 7.71
CA GLU A 121 24.71 5.65 6.37
C GLU A 121 26.22 5.43 6.41
N GLU A 122 26.96 6.25 7.15
CA GLU A 122 28.40 6.08 7.35
C GLU A 122 28.71 4.77 8.08
N LEU A 123 27.91 4.41 9.11
CA LEU A 123 28.06 3.15 9.81
C LEU A 123 27.77 1.95 8.90
N LEU A 124 26.76 2.04 8.02
CA LEU A 124 26.48 1.05 6.97
C LEU A 124 27.61 0.91 5.94
N GLN A 125 28.51 1.89 5.84
CA GLN A 125 29.68 1.88 4.96
C GLN A 125 30.94 1.30 5.62
N SER A 126 30.91 1.07 6.92
CA SER A 126 32.03 0.52 7.68
C SER A 126 32.37 -0.91 7.24
N GLU A 127 33.61 -1.33 7.48
CA GLU A 127 34.01 -2.73 7.31
C GLU A 127 33.62 -3.60 8.53
N GLN A 128 33.19 -2.98 9.63
CA GLN A 128 32.87 -3.68 10.87
C GLN A 128 31.40 -4.11 10.94
N ASP A 129 31.14 -5.39 11.15
CA ASP A 129 29.77 -5.92 11.24
C ASP A 129 28.95 -5.30 12.38
N ASN A 130 29.58 -4.97 13.53
CA ASN A 130 28.90 -4.32 14.64
C ASN A 130 28.37 -2.92 14.26
N ASP A 131 29.03 -2.22 13.35
CA ASP A 131 28.59 -0.90 12.89
C ASP A 131 27.31 -1.01 12.07
N HIS A 132 27.15 -2.11 11.33
CA HIS A 132 25.93 -2.39 10.58
C HIS A 132 24.75 -2.67 11.51
N GLU A 133 24.96 -3.38 12.62
CA GLU A 133 23.92 -3.61 13.64
C GLU A 133 23.48 -2.28 14.29
N ASP A 134 24.45 -1.47 14.73
CA ASP A 134 24.19 -0.14 15.30
C ASP A 134 23.46 0.78 14.31
N ALA A 135 23.86 0.76 13.04
CA ALA A 135 23.24 1.58 12.00
C ALA A 135 21.76 1.24 11.81
N VAL A 136 21.44 -0.04 11.71
CA VAL A 136 20.05 -0.51 11.57
C VAL A 136 19.23 -0.13 12.80
N LEU A 137 19.79 -0.28 14.00
CA LEU A 137 19.11 0.09 15.25
C LEU A 137 18.80 1.60 15.28
N VAL A 138 19.76 2.45 14.90
CA VAL A 138 19.58 3.91 14.83
C VAL A 138 18.47 4.26 13.83
N LEU A 139 18.51 3.70 12.62
CA LEU A 139 17.49 3.96 11.59
C LEU A 139 16.10 3.51 12.05
N HIS A 140 16.03 2.33 12.68
CA HIS A 140 14.77 1.77 13.17
C HIS A 140 14.12 2.67 14.22
N ASN A 141 14.91 3.11 15.20
CA ASN A 141 14.43 3.99 16.27
C ASN A 141 13.99 5.36 15.74
N VAL A 142 14.65 5.88 14.69
CA VAL A 142 14.27 7.13 14.04
C VAL A 142 12.92 6.98 13.32
N ILE A 143 12.68 5.88 12.61
CA ILE A 143 11.43 5.63 11.86
C ILE A 143 10.24 5.32 12.78
N LYS A 144 10.49 4.65 13.91
CA LYS A 144 9.45 4.35 14.91
C LYS A 144 8.78 5.62 15.48
N ARG A 145 9.45 6.76 15.46
CA ARG A 145 8.92 8.05 15.95
C ARG A 145 8.12 8.77 14.87
N GLU A 146 6.81 8.90 15.08
CA GLU A 146 5.87 9.49 14.12
C GLU A 146 6.27 10.90 13.65
N GLU A 147 6.69 11.78 14.57
CA GLU A 147 7.12 13.16 14.27
C GLU A 147 8.28 13.27 13.26
N ARG A 148 9.12 12.24 13.17
CA ARG A 148 10.33 12.24 12.32
C ARG A 148 10.31 11.20 11.22
N ARG A 149 9.30 10.33 11.20
CA ARG A 149 9.17 9.24 10.22
C ARG A 149 9.21 9.77 8.79
N ASP A 150 8.41 10.78 8.46
CA ASP A 150 8.31 11.29 7.09
C ASP A 150 9.63 11.94 6.61
N GLY A 151 10.28 12.71 7.48
CA GLY A 151 11.58 13.30 7.18
C GLY A 151 12.68 12.25 7.00
N ALA A 152 12.72 11.24 7.88
CA ALA A 152 13.71 10.19 7.84
C ALA A 152 13.52 9.24 6.65
N THR A 153 12.28 8.81 6.36
CA THR A 153 11.97 7.97 5.21
C THR A 153 12.31 8.68 3.90
N LYS A 154 11.99 9.98 3.76
CA LYS A 154 12.38 10.77 2.60
C LYS A 154 13.90 10.87 2.43
N GLN A 155 14.63 11.07 3.53
CA GLN A 155 16.10 11.13 3.50
C GLN A 155 16.70 9.77 3.11
N ILE A 156 16.17 8.68 3.66
CA ILE A 156 16.57 7.30 3.32
C ILE A 156 16.34 7.02 1.84
N CYS A 157 15.15 7.32 1.32
CA CYS A 157 14.83 7.12 -0.10
C CYS A 157 15.68 7.98 -1.04
N SER A 158 16.24 9.10 -0.55
CA SER A 158 17.13 9.96 -1.34
C SER A 158 18.53 9.37 -1.49
N SER A 159 18.94 8.44 -0.64
CA SER A 159 20.23 7.73 -0.75
C SER A 159 20.03 6.33 -1.33
N GLU A 160 20.30 6.20 -2.64
CA GLU A 160 20.28 4.90 -3.34
C GLU A 160 21.22 3.87 -2.68
N GLN A 161 22.40 4.32 -2.23
CA GLN A 161 23.39 3.46 -1.59
C GLN A 161 22.87 2.87 -0.28
N LEU A 162 22.22 3.69 0.55
CA LEU A 162 21.66 3.26 1.82
C LEU A 162 20.53 2.24 1.61
N VAL A 163 19.61 2.53 0.68
CA VAL A 163 18.52 1.60 0.33
C VAL A 163 19.07 0.28 -0.21
N CYS A 164 20.06 0.32 -1.11
CA CYS A 164 20.72 -0.88 -1.64
C CYS A 164 21.35 -1.72 -0.52
N ARG A 165 22.05 -1.09 0.43
CA ARG A 165 22.66 -1.81 1.56
C ARG A 165 21.62 -2.43 2.47
N LEU A 166 20.57 -1.69 2.83
CA LEU A 166 19.46 -2.22 3.64
C LEU A 166 18.83 -3.46 3.00
N ILE A 167 18.56 -3.42 1.69
CA ILE A 167 17.98 -4.58 0.97
C ILE A 167 18.96 -5.76 0.90
N ARG A 168 20.27 -5.51 0.78
CA ARG A 168 21.29 -6.57 0.84
C ARG A 168 21.34 -7.25 2.22
N LEU A 169 21.11 -6.52 3.32
CA LEU A 169 21.01 -7.11 4.66
C LEU A 169 19.84 -8.11 4.77
N LEU A 170 18.78 -7.93 3.97
CA LEU A 170 17.63 -8.83 3.97
C LEU A 170 17.94 -10.19 3.31
N SER A 171 18.85 -10.23 2.34
CA SER A 171 19.18 -11.42 1.56
C SER A 171 19.36 -12.68 2.41
N SER A 172 18.94 -13.85 1.91
CA SER A 172 19.05 -15.11 2.63
C SER A 172 20.51 -15.52 2.95
N LYS A 173 21.48 -14.95 2.23
CA LYS A 173 22.93 -15.21 2.41
C LYS A 173 23.59 -14.21 3.38
N SER A 174 22.79 -13.32 3.96
CA SER A 174 23.23 -12.30 4.90
C SER A 174 23.77 -12.95 6.18
N PRO A 175 25.02 -12.65 6.60
CA PRO A 175 25.63 -13.25 7.79
C PRO A 175 25.13 -12.65 9.11
N TYR A 176 24.32 -11.57 9.05
CA TYR A 176 23.89 -10.82 10.22
C TYR A 176 22.84 -11.55 11.07
N LYS A 177 22.76 -11.17 12.35
CA LYS A 177 21.77 -11.69 13.30
C LYS A 177 20.34 -11.50 12.78
N LEU A 178 19.47 -12.44 13.13
CA LEU A 178 18.07 -12.41 12.71
C LEU A 178 17.37 -11.11 13.15
N ASP A 179 17.60 -10.65 14.37
CA ASP A 179 16.97 -9.43 14.89
C ASP A 179 17.34 -8.20 14.06
N THR A 180 18.63 -8.04 13.72
CA THR A 180 19.10 -6.98 12.82
C THR A 180 18.43 -7.07 11.45
N ARG A 181 18.28 -8.27 10.90
CA ARG A 181 17.62 -8.48 9.60
C ARG A 181 16.13 -8.16 9.66
N ILE A 182 15.45 -8.47 10.77
CA ILE A 182 14.03 -8.12 10.98
C ILE A 182 13.88 -6.60 11.07
N HIS A 183 14.71 -5.92 11.86
CA HIS A 183 14.70 -4.46 11.94
C HIS A 183 14.97 -3.78 10.59
N ALA A 184 15.92 -4.32 9.82
CA ALA A 184 16.14 -3.84 8.45
C ALA A 184 14.90 -4.06 7.57
N ALA A 185 14.19 -5.18 7.73
CA ALA A 185 12.99 -5.48 6.96
C ALA A 185 11.82 -4.55 7.34
N GLU A 186 11.68 -4.21 8.63
CA GLU A 186 10.72 -3.21 9.12
C GLU A 186 10.99 -1.84 8.50
N ILE A 187 12.26 -1.39 8.47
CA ILE A 187 12.68 -0.15 7.82
C ILE A 187 12.31 -0.16 6.33
N VAL A 188 12.69 -1.23 5.60
CA VAL A 188 12.43 -1.35 4.15
C VAL A 188 10.92 -1.40 3.87
N LYS A 189 10.15 -2.06 4.73
CA LYS A 189 8.68 -2.07 4.66
C LYS A 189 8.08 -0.68 4.77
N ASP A 190 8.62 0.19 5.61
CA ASP A 190 8.09 1.55 5.81
C ASP A 190 8.42 2.48 4.64
N ILE A 191 9.57 2.30 3.98
CA ILE A 191 9.97 3.10 2.81
C ILE A 191 9.47 2.55 1.47
N SER A 192 9.07 1.27 1.41
CA SER A 192 8.77 0.52 0.17
C SER A 192 7.82 1.22 -0.80
N LYS A 193 6.81 1.95 -0.32
CA LYS A 193 5.86 2.69 -1.19
C LYS A 193 6.51 3.78 -2.04
N ASN A 194 7.69 4.25 -1.63
CA ASN A 194 8.44 5.29 -2.33
C ASN A 194 9.61 4.72 -3.15
N LEU A 195 9.72 3.38 -3.26
CA LEU A 195 10.82 2.72 -3.96
C LEU A 195 10.39 2.24 -5.35
N TYR A 196 11.32 2.38 -6.30
CA TYR A 196 11.19 1.83 -7.64
C TYR A 196 12.26 0.75 -7.85
N LEU A 197 11.83 -0.49 -8.06
CA LEU A 197 12.70 -1.66 -8.14
C LEU A 197 13.73 -1.56 -9.27
N ALA A 198 13.37 -0.94 -10.39
CA ALA A 198 14.32 -0.80 -11.51
C ALA A 198 15.53 0.10 -11.16
N ASN A 199 15.39 0.98 -10.15
CA ASN A 199 16.49 1.81 -9.66
C ASN A 199 17.37 1.08 -8.64
N ILE A 200 17.03 -0.15 -8.24
CA ILE A 200 17.71 -0.88 -7.17
C ILE A 200 18.12 -2.26 -7.67
N PRO A 201 19.33 -2.38 -8.27
CA PRO A 201 19.79 -3.62 -8.88
C PRO A 201 19.79 -4.80 -7.91
N GLY A 202 19.07 -5.87 -8.25
CA GLY A 202 19.05 -7.11 -7.46
C GLY A 202 18.20 -7.04 -6.19
N ALA A 203 17.38 -5.99 -6.00
CA ALA A 203 16.44 -5.91 -4.88
C ALA A 203 15.39 -7.04 -4.92
N ALA A 204 14.74 -7.23 -6.07
CA ALA A 204 13.75 -8.28 -6.26
C ALA A 204 14.34 -9.68 -6.05
N ASN A 205 15.60 -9.91 -6.46
CA ASN A 205 16.32 -11.17 -6.21
C ASN A 205 16.62 -11.37 -4.71
N SER A 206 16.95 -10.30 -4.00
CA SER A 206 17.22 -10.34 -2.55
C SER A 206 15.94 -10.67 -1.78
N LEU A 207 14.80 -10.07 -2.14
CA LEU A 207 13.48 -10.40 -1.59
C LEU A 207 13.04 -11.83 -1.97
N SER A 208 13.24 -12.23 -3.23
CA SER A 208 13.00 -13.61 -3.72
C SER A 208 13.81 -14.66 -2.95
N SER A 209 15.02 -14.32 -2.50
CA SER A 209 15.86 -15.26 -1.73
C SER A 209 15.28 -15.60 -0.36
N LEU A 210 14.46 -14.72 0.23
CA LEU A 210 13.80 -14.92 1.52
C LEU A 210 12.61 -15.87 1.43
N LEU A 211 11.98 -15.99 0.26
CA LEU A 211 10.79 -16.82 0.03
C LEU A 211 11.12 -18.28 -0.33
N ASP A 212 12.36 -18.72 -0.09
CA ASP A 212 12.75 -20.09 -0.42
C ASP A 212 11.99 -21.10 0.46
N ALA A 213 11.39 -22.12 -0.17
CA ALA A 213 10.60 -23.16 0.49
C ALA A 213 11.36 -23.88 1.61
N ARG A 214 12.70 -23.89 1.55
CA ARG A 214 13.55 -24.38 2.64
C ARG A 214 13.29 -23.66 3.95
N PHE A 215 12.75 -22.45 3.98
CA PHE A 215 12.45 -21.71 5.21
C PHE A 215 11.06 -22.02 5.78
N MET A 216 10.18 -22.65 5.00
CA MET A 216 8.80 -22.99 5.39
C MET A 216 8.65 -24.38 6.00
N THR A 217 9.62 -25.27 5.78
CA THR A 217 9.56 -26.63 6.32
C THR A 217 10.07 -26.67 7.77
N LYS A 218 9.17 -27.01 8.70
CA LYS A 218 9.54 -27.54 10.02
C LYS A 218 10.24 -28.87 9.76
N ALA A 219 11.56 -28.92 9.94
CA ALA A 219 12.31 -30.16 9.77
C ALA A 219 11.91 -31.13 10.89
N ALA A 220 11.03 -32.08 10.61
CA ALA A 220 10.94 -33.30 11.40
C ALA A 220 12.05 -34.23 10.89
N GLN A 221 13.15 -34.35 11.63
CA GLN A 221 14.10 -35.44 11.43
C GLN A 221 13.87 -36.47 12.53
N THR A 222 13.45 -37.67 12.12
CA THR A 222 13.58 -38.88 12.96
C THR A 222 15.04 -39.30 12.93
N SER A 223 15.76 -39.16 14.04
CA SER A 223 17.06 -39.81 14.20
C SER A 223 16.84 -41.26 14.63
N HIS A 224 17.19 -42.22 13.77
CA HIS A 224 17.58 -43.54 14.26
C HIS A 224 18.87 -43.36 15.07
N SER A 225 18.84 -43.84 16.33
CA SER A 225 19.99 -44.05 17.21
C SER A 225 20.87 -42.83 17.54
N THR A 226 20.42 -41.96 18.44
CA THR A 226 21.16 -41.49 19.64
C THR A 226 20.33 -40.40 20.32
N GLY A 227 19.93 -40.66 21.56
CA GLY A 227 19.01 -39.81 22.33
C GLY A 227 19.66 -38.54 22.86
N GLU A 228 20.00 -37.61 21.96
CA GLU A 228 20.34 -36.24 22.30
C GLU A 228 19.45 -35.30 21.48
N ILE A 229 18.45 -34.71 22.15
CA ILE A 229 17.56 -33.72 21.53
C ILE A 229 18.35 -32.42 21.40
N VAL A 230 19.15 -32.29 20.33
CA VAL A 230 19.56 -30.98 19.86
C VAL A 230 18.43 -30.48 18.98
N VAL A 231 17.46 -29.80 19.60
CA VAL A 231 16.54 -28.92 18.88
C VAL A 231 17.42 -27.90 18.17
N SER A 232 17.74 -28.14 16.89
CA SER A 232 18.23 -27.07 16.04
C SER A 232 17.06 -26.12 15.85
N ILE A 233 16.99 -25.12 16.73
CA ILE A 233 16.20 -23.93 16.58
C ILE A 233 16.67 -23.31 15.28
N LYS A 234 16.11 -23.75 14.16
CA LYS A 234 16.08 -22.95 12.95
C LYS A 234 15.32 -21.72 13.39
N ARG A 235 16.05 -20.65 13.77
CA ARG A 235 15.46 -19.40 14.22
C ARG A 235 14.33 -19.09 13.26
N ASP A 236 13.13 -18.90 13.80
CA ASP A 236 11.93 -18.84 13.01
C ASP A 236 12.07 -17.72 11.96
N MET A 237 12.31 -18.11 10.70
CA MET A 237 12.46 -17.16 9.60
C MET A 237 11.09 -16.65 9.15
N SER A 238 9.99 -17.15 9.71
CA SER A 238 8.63 -16.77 9.32
C SER A 238 8.43 -15.25 9.39
N SER A 239 8.97 -14.59 10.41
CA SER A 239 8.94 -13.11 10.51
C SER A 239 9.61 -12.44 9.30
N LEU A 240 10.77 -12.92 8.85
CA LEU A 240 11.43 -12.36 7.67
C LEU A 240 10.65 -12.64 6.39
N ILE A 241 9.98 -13.80 6.28
CA ILE A 241 9.16 -14.14 5.12
C ILE A 241 7.93 -13.23 5.06
N VAL A 242 7.23 -13.08 6.19
CA VAL A 242 6.13 -12.12 6.35
C VAL A 242 6.56 -10.72 5.91
N HIS A 243 7.67 -10.21 6.45
CA HIS A 243 8.15 -8.88 6.09
C HIS A 243 8.53 -8.78 4.60
N SER A 244 9.14 -9.81 4.03
CA SER A 244 9.44 -9.86 2.59
C SER A 244 8.17 -9.76 1.74
N LEU A 245 7.13 -10.53 2.08
CA LEU A 245 5.84 -10.48 1.38
C LEU A 245 5.14 -9.13 1.57
N GLN A 246 5.18 -8.53 2.76
CA GLN A 246 4.65 -7.18 3.01
C GLN A 246 5.37 -6.11 2.18
N ILE A 247 6.71 -6.19 2.07
CA ILE A 247 7.51 -5.30 1.22
C ILE A 247 7.08 -5.46 -0.24
N LEU A 248 7.01 -6.69 -0.75
CA LEU A 248 6.58 -6.99 -2.12
C LEU A 248 5.14 -6.49 -2.37
N CYS A 249 4.25 -6.64 -1.40
CA CYS A 249 2.87 -6.20 -1.49
C CYS A 249 2.78 -4.67 -1.61
N LYS A 250 3.57 -3.93 -0.83
CA LYS A 250 3.63 -2.45 -0.92
C LYS A 250 4.30 -1.99 -2.22
N LEU A 251 5.36 -2.66 -2.67
CA LEU A 251 6.02 -2.36 -3.95
C LEU A 251 5.08 -2.56 -5.15
N ALA A 252 4.23 -3.58 -5.11
CA ALA A 252 3.24 -3.88 -6.14
C ALA A 252 2.08 -2.87 -6.22
N GLU A 253 2.08 -1.80 -5.42
CA GLU A 253 1.19 -0.65 -5.65
C GLU A 253 1.58 0.12 -6.92
N ASP A 254 2.84 0.04 -7.35
CA ASP A 254 3.33 0.64 -8.59
C ASP A 254 3.32 -0.38 -9.77
N PRO A 255 2.70 -0.06 -10.92
CA PRO A 255 2.66 -0.98 -12.06
C PRO A 255 4.02 -1.34 -12.65
N GLY A 256 5.01 -0.43 -12.59
CA GLY A 256 6.37 -0.70 -13.09
C GLY A 256 7.10 -1.71 -12.20
N ASN A 257 6.94 -1.60 -10.88
CA ASN A 257 7.42 -2.60 -9.93
C ASN A 257 6.77 -3.97 -10.16
N CYS A 258 5.48 -4.02 -10.49
CA CYS A 258 4.80 -5.29 -10.82
C CYS A 258 5.45 -6.00 -12.01
N THR A 259 5.80 -5.26 -13.07
CA THR A 259 6.51 -5.80 -14.25
C THR A 259 7.89 -6.34 -13.86
N GLU A 260 8.66 -5.60 -13.07
CA GLU A 260 9.97 -6.05 -12.59
C GLU A 260 9.88 -7.31 -11.72
N MET A 261 8.87 -7.38 -10.84
CA MET A 261 8.61 -8.56 -10.00
C MET A 261 8.24 -9.78 -10.83
N TYR A 262 7.41 -9.62 -11.86
CA TYR A 262 7.03 -10.69 -12.77
C TYR A 262 8.24 -11.21 -13.56
N ASN A 263 9.08 -10.32 -14.06
CA ASN A 263 10.30 -10.66 -14.81
C ASN A 263 11.41 -11.25 -13.93
N THR A 264 11.36 -11.05 -12.62
CA THR A 264 12.34 -11.58 -11.68
C THR A 264 12.21 -13.09 -11.58
N LYS A 265 13.29 -13.79 -11.97
CA LYS A 265 13.35 -15.25 -11.98
C LYS A 265 12.91 -15.86 -10.64
N ASP A 266 12.01 -16.83 -10.74
CA ASP A 266 11.47 -17.63 -9.62
C ASP A 266 10.73 -16.84 -8.52
N LEU A 267 10.52 -15.52 -8.64
CA LEU A 267 9.86 -14.75 -7.59
C LEU A 267 8.38 -15.13 -7.46
N VAL A 268 7.64 -15.10 -8.57
CA VAL A 268 6.22 -15.49 -8.59
C VAL A 268 6.01 -16.94 -8.15
N SER A 269 6.84 -17.87 -8.62
CA SER A 269 6.72 -19.29 -8.25
C SER A 269 6.98 -19.51 -6.74
N LYS A 270 7.91 -18.76 -6.13
CA LYS A 270 8.13 -18.79 -4.67
C LYS A 270 7.01 -18.15 -3.86
N ILE A 271 6.35 -17.11 -4.37
CA ILE A 271 5.15 -16.55 -3.73
C ILE A 271 4.03 -17.60 -3.74
N ILE A 272 3.81 -18.27 -4.87
CA ILE A 272 2.82 -19.37 -4.98
C ILE A 272 3.20 -20.55 -4.07
N ALA A 273 4.48 -20.89 -3.97
CA ALA A 273 4.96 -21.93 -3.05
C ALA A 273 4.72 -21.55 -1.59
N SER A 274 4.96 -20.28 -1.21
CA SER A 274 4.70 -19.75 0.13
C SER A 274 3.22 -19.87 0.51
N LEU A 275 2.33 -19.50 -0.42
CA LEU A 275 0.89 -19.72 -0.29
C LEU A 275 0.58 -21.21 -0.09
N THR A 276 1.08 -22.08 -0.97
CA THR A 276 0.75 -23.52 -0.99
C THR A 276 1.22 -24.24 0.28
N HIS A 277 2.45 -23.97 0.73
CA HIS A 277 3.02 -24.61 1.92
C HIS A 277 2.35 -24.13 3.22
N GLY A 278 2.01 -22.85 3.32
CA GLY A 278 1.36 -22.29 4.51
C GLY A 278 -0.13 -22.64 4.61
N LEU A 279 -0.79 -22.94 3.49
CA LEU A 279 -2.24 -23.02 3.40
C LEU A 279 -2.91 -23.97 4.39
N HIS A 280 -2.47 -25.24 4.42
CA HIS A 280 -3.13 -26.25 5.26
C HIS A 280 -3.01 -25.89 6.74
N VAL A 281 -1.84 -25.41 7.16
CA VAL A 281 -1.61 -24.99 8.55
C VAL A 281 -2.42 -23.74 8.87
N ALA A 282 -2.42 -22.73 8.00
CA ALA A 282 -3.16 -21.48 8.20
C ALA A 282 -4.69 -21.63 8.26
N VAL A 283 -5.24 -22.73 7.72
CA VAL A 283 -6.68 -22.96 7.64
C VAL A 283 -7.16 -24.00 8.66
N VAL A 284 -6.35 -25.03 8.93
CA VAL A 284 -6.71 -26.13 9.84
C VAL A 284 -6.14 -25.92 11.25
N ASN A 285 -4.92 -25.39 11.35
CA ASN A 285 -4.22 -25.12 12.60
C ASN A 285 -4.11 -23.61 12.83
N ASN A 286 -5.26 -22.94 13.02
CA ASN A 286 -5.43 -21.48 13.15
C ASN A 286 -4.70 -20.83 14.35
N ASN A 287 -3.78 -21.54 15.01
CA ASN A 287 -2.97 -21.05 16.13
C ASN A 287 -1.59 -20.52 15.69
N GLU A 288 -1.21 -20.70 14.42
CA GLU A 288 0.08 -20.21 13.89
C GLU A 288 -0.09 -18.88 13.14
N ASP A 289 -0.08 -17.77 13.88
CA ASP A 289 -0.28 -16.40 13.35
C ASP A 289 0.65 -16.06 12.17
N ALA A 290 1.92 -16.46 12.26
CA ALA A 290 2.89 -16.20 11.21
C ALA A 290 2.52 -16.92 9.90
N THR A 291 2.01 -18.15 9.96
CA THR A 291 1.62 -18.92 8.78
C THR A 291 0.35 -18.35 8.15
N VAL A 292 -0.61 -17.91 8.97
CA VAL A 292 -1.80 -17.17 8.51
C VAL A 292 -1.39 -15.89 7.79
N GLU A 293 -0.44 -15.14 8.33
CA GLU A 293 0.08 -13.92 7.72
C GLU A 293 0.84 -14.19 6.42
N ILE A 294 1.66 -15.23 6.35
CA ILE A 294 2.33 -15.64 5.09
C ILE A 294 1.31 -15.90 3.97
N VAL A 295 0.25 -16.66 4.27
CA VAL A 295 -0.82 -16.95 3.30
C VAL A 295 -1.53 -15.66 2.88
N ARG A 296 -1.88 -14.81 3.85
CA ARG A 296 -2.55 -13.52 3.62
C ARG A 296 -1.74 -12.61 2.70
N GLU A 297 -0.47 -12.39 3.03
CA GLU A 297 0.41 -11.50 2.28
C GLU A 297 0.75 -12.08 0.90
N SER A 298 0.90 -13.40 0.78
CA SER A 298 1.11 -14.05 -0.53
C SER A 298 -0.08 -13.81 -1.48
N LEU A 299 -1.31 -13.93 -0.98
CA LEU A 299 -2.52 -13.61 -1.76
C LEU A 299 -2.58 -12.13 -2.12
N GLY A 300 -2.23 -11.24 -1.18
CA GLY A 300 -2.21 -9.80 -1.39
C GLY A 300 -1.24 -9.39 -2.51
N VAL A 301 -0.02 -9.97 -2.51
CA VAL A 301 0.97 -9.74 -3.58
C VAL A 301 0.42 -10.23 -4.92
N LEU A 302 -0.08 -11.46 -4.98
CA LEU A 302 -0.58 -12.04 -6.23
C LEU A 302 -1.76 -11.25 -6.79
N ALA A 303 -2.72 -10.85 -5.94
CA ALA A 303 -3.87 -10.04 -6.35
C ALA A 303 -3.46 -8.68 -6.94
N LYS A 304 -2.43 -8.03 -6.37
CA LYS A 304 -1.91 -6.78 -6.92
C LYS A 304 -1.22 -6.99 -8.28
N LEU A 305 -0.38 -8.03 -8.39
CA LEU A 305 0.30 -8.36 -9.63
C LEU A 305 -0.66 -8.71 -10.78
N THR A 306 -1.78 -9.36 -10.49
CA THR A 306 -2.82 -9.71 -11.48
C THR A 306 -3.80 -8.58 -11.78
N SER A 307 -3.91 -7.56 -10.90
CA SER A 307 -4.84 -6.44 -11.09
C SER A 307 -4.42 -5.42 -12.17
N GLY A 308 -3.17 -5.47 -12.62
CA GLY A 308 -2.62 -4.55 -13.61
C GLY A 308 -3.25 -4.69 -15.01
N THR A 309 -3.14 -3.64 -15.83
CA THR A 309 -3.62 -3.62 -17.22
C THR A 309 -2.53 -3.91 -18.27
N GLY A 310 -1.31 -4.18 -17.82
CA GLY A 310 -0.14 -4.45 -18.66
C GLY A 310 -0.08 -5.88 -19.22
N GLU A 311 0.93 -6.14 -20.03
CA GLU A 311 1.19 -7.46 -20.59
C GLU A 311 1.61 -8.45 -19.49
N SER A 312 2.53 -8.06 -18.61
CA SER A 312 3.00 -8.90 -17.49
C SER A 312 1.88 -9.40 -16.57
N SER A 313 0.93 -8.52 -16.22
CA SER A 313 -0.23 -8.92 -15.40
C SER A 313 -1.16 -9.87 -16.14
N THR A 314 -1.33 -9.65 -17.44
CA THR A 314 -2.12 -10.52 -18.33
C THR A 314 -1.49 -11.91 -18.42
N GLU A 315 -0.18 -12.00 -18.68
CA GLU A 315 0.57 -13.26 -18.71
C GLU A 315 0.53 -13.99 -17.37
N LEU A 316 0.68 -13.27 -16.25
CA LEU A 316 0.55 -13.85 -14.92
C LEU A 316 -0.85 -14.44 -14.70
N CYS A 317 -1.91 -13.71 -15.09
CA CYS A 317 -3.27 -14.24 -15.03
C CYS A 317 -3.40 -15.54 -15.82
N TRP A 318 -2.87 -15.60 -17.06
CA TRP A 318 -2.88 -16.83 -17.85
C TRP A 318 -2.15 -17.97 -17.16
N TYR A 319 -0.94 -17.73 -16.65
CA TYR A 319 -0.15 -18.72 -15.93
C TYR A 319 -0.88 -19.28 -14.70
N LEU A 320 -1.53 -18.42 -13.92
CA LEU A 320 -2.28 -18.83 -12.73
C LEU A 320 -3.58 -19.58 -13.08
N LEU A 321 -4.22 -19.23 -14.19
CA LEU A 321 -5.42 -19.90 -14.70
C LEU A 321 -5.11 -21.27 -15.30
N ASP A 322 -3.98 -21.41 -16.00
CA ASP A 322 -3.51 -22.72 -16.47
C ASP A 322 -3.19 -23.63 -15.28
N ASN A 323 -2.75 -23.06 -14.15
CA ASN A 323 -2.61 -23.73 -12.86
C ASN A 323 -3.87 -23.63 -11.97
N SER A 324 -5.07 -23.48 -12.55
CA SER A 324 -6.33 -23.22 -11.80
C SER A 324 -6.69 -24.30 -10.77
N THR A 325 -6.22 -25.54 -10.92
CA THR A 325 -6.46 -26.58 -9.90
C THR A 325 -5.78 -26.27 -8.58
N THR A 326 -4.65 -25.58 -8.59
CA THR A 326 -3.90 -25.24 -7.37
C THR A 326 -4.35 -23.88 -6.84
N VAL A 327 -4.16 -22.80 -7.58
CA VAL A 327 -4.34 -21.43 -7.06
C VAL A 327 -5.81 -21.07 -6.81
N VAL A 328 -6.70 -21.31 -7.76
CA VAL A 328 -8.15 -21.11 -7.56
C VAL A 328 -8.67 -22.11 -6.52
N GLY A 329 -8.20 -23.35 -6.56
CA GLY A 329 -8.51 -24.36 -5.54
C GLY A 329 -8.15 -23.92 -4.13
N HIS A 330 -6.99 -23.28 -3.94
CA HIS A 330 -6.56 -22.72 -2.65
C HIS A 330 -7.49 -21.59 -2.18
N MET A 331 -7.92 -20.69 -3.08
CA MET A 331 -8.86 -19.62 -2.73
C MET A 331 -10.21 -20.16 -2.27
N LEU A 332 -10.76 -21.13 -3.00
CA LEU A 332 -12.02 -21.79 -2.62
C LEU A 332 -11.86 -22.57 -1.30
N PHE A 333 -10.72 -23.23 -1.09
CA PHE A 333 -10.42 -23.91 0.16
C PHE A 333 -10.38 -22.93 1.36
N ILE A 334 -9.78 -21.75 1.20
CA ILE A 334 -9.77 -20.69 2.22
C ILE A 334 -11.20 -20.20 2.51
N LEU A 335 -11.97 -19.92 1.46
CA LEU A 335 -13.35 -19.43 1.61
C LEU A 335 -14.20 -20.40 2.43
N ARG A 336 -14.10 -21.71 2.15
CA ARG A 336 -14.90 -22.74 2.83
C ARG A 336 -14.48 -23.00 4.26
N ASN A 337 -13.17 -23.05 4.51
CA ASN A 337 -12.65 -23.67 5.74
C ASN A 337 -12.01 -22.68 6.71
N SER A 338 -11.59 -21.49 6.27
CA SER A 338 -10.92 -20.55 7.17
C SER A 338 -11.90 -19.93 8.18
N SER A 339 -11.45 -19.77 9.43
CA SER A 339 -12.15 -18.95 10.43
C SER A 339 -11.82 -17.45 10.31
N HIS A 340 -10.76 -17.09 9.59
CA HIS A 340 -10.29 -15.71 9.48
C HIS A 340 -10.98 -14.97 8.34
N THR A 341 -11.81 -13.99 8.67
CA THR A 341 -12.51 -13.14 7.69
C THR A 341 -11.52 -12.43 6.75
N ASP A 342 -10.38 -11.96 7.27
CA ASP A 342 -9.35 -11.29 6.46
C ASP A 342 -8.77 -12.20 5.36
N LEU A 343 -8.58 -13.49 5.65
CA LEU A 343 -8.13 -14.46 4.64
C LEU A 343 -9.19 -14.68 3.57
N LYS A 344 -10.47 -14.76 3.96
CA LYS A 344 -11.57 -14.87 3.01
C LYS A 344 -11.65 -13.64 2.10
N ILE A 345 -11.52 -12.44 2.66
CA ILE A 345 -11.48 -11.18 1.91
C ILE A 345 -10.32 -11.20 0.90
N GLN A 346 -9.12 -11.62 1.31
CA GLN A 346 -7.98 -11.71 0.39
C GLN A 346 -8.19 -12.75 -0.72
N ALA A 347 -8.83 -13.89 -0.42
CA ALA A 347 -9.20 -14.88 -1.42
C ALA A 347 -10.21 -14.29 -2.43
N VAL A 348 -11.23 -13.54 -1.98
CA VAL A 348 -12.18 -12.83 -2.85
C VAL A 348 -11.46 -11.80 -3.72
N LYS A 349 -10.57 -10.98 -3.14
CA LYS A 349 -9.76 -10.00 -3.89
C LYS A 349 -9.00 -10.67 -5.02
N MET A 350 -8.37 -11.80 -4.73
CA MET A 350 -7.63 -12.47 -5.79
C MET A 350 -8.54 -13.08 -6.84
N LEU A 351 -9.62 -13.79 -6.48
CA LEU A 351 -10.59 -14.29 -7.45
C LEU A 351 -11.13 -13.16 -8.33
N THR A 352 -11.40 -12.00 -7.75
CA THR A 352 -11.83 -10.80 -8.46
C THR A 352 -10.76 -10.32 -9.44
N SER A 353 -9.49 -10.25 -9.03
CA SER A 353 -8.39 -9.84 -9.91
C SER A 353 -8.18 -10.81 -11.09
N LEU A 354 -8.36 -12.11 -10.87
CA LEU A 354 -8.22 -13.15 -11.89
C LEU A 354 -9.39 -13.14 -12.89
N THR A 355 -10.59 -12.77 -12.45
CA THR A 355 -11.81 -12.80 -13.27
C THR A 355 -12.04 -11.47 -14.00
N LEU A 356 -11.72 -10.34 -13.38
CA LEU A 356 -11.89 -8.99 -13.95
C LEU A 356 -10.68 -8.50 -14.77
N GLY A 357 -9.66 -9.34 -14.99
CA GLY A 357 -8.55 -9.00 -15.88
C GLY A 357 -9.06 -8.67 -17.29
N ARG A 358 -8.94 -7.39 -17.70
CA ARG A 358 -9.59 -6.77 -18.89
C ARG A 358 -9.25 -7.38 -20.26
N ARG A 359 -8.49 -8.48 -20.31
CA ARG A 359 -8.05 -9.17 -21.53
C ARG A 359 -8.32 -10.67 -21.55
N LEU A 360 -9.07 -11.19 -20.57
CA LEU A 360 -9.39 -12.62 -20.49
C LEU A 360 -10.64 -12.97 -21.32
N PRO A 361 -10.58 -13.98 -22.21
CA PRO A 361 -11.75 -14.49 -22.90
C PRO A 361 -12.80 -15.03 -21.93
N LYS A 362 -14.08 -14.85 -22.27
CA LYS A 362 -15.23 -15.34 -21.50
C LYS A 362 -15.13 -16.81 -21.13
N GLU A 363 -14.65 -17.65 -22.04
CA GLU A 363 -14.50 -19.09 -21.83
C GLU A 363 -13.59 -19.40 -20.63
N ARG A 364 -12.47 -18.68 -20.50
CA ARG A 364 -11.51 -18.87 -19.40
C ARG A 364 -12.03 -18.32 -18.09
N LYS A 365 -12.74 -17.18 -18.12
CA LYS A 365 -13.47 -16.67 -16.94
C LYS A 365 -14.50 -17.70 -16.48
N GLY A 366 -15.27 -18.25 -17.41
CA GLY A 366 -16.26 -19.29 -17.16
C GLY A 366 -15.68 -20.54 -16.50
N LEU A 367 -14.44 -20.94 -16.81
CA LEU A 367 -13.76 -22.07 -16.15
C LEU A 367 -13.48 -21.82 -14.65
N VAL A 368 -13.16 -20.58 -14.27
CA VAL A 368 -12.95 -20.20 -12.86
C VAL A 368 -14.28 -20.10 -12.14
N LEU A 369 -15.21 -19.35 -12.73
CA LEU A 369 -16.55 -19.09 -12.18
C LEU A 369 -17.36 -20.39 -12.06
N GLY A 370 -17.15 -21.35 -12.98
CA GLY A 370 -17.71 -22.69 -12.95
C GLY A 370 -17.28 -23.56 -11.78
N ARG A 371 -16.18 -23.21 -11.08
CA ARG A 371 -15.69 -23.95 -9.90
C ARG A 371 -16.26 -23.43 -8.57
N VAL A 372 -16.86 -22.25 -8.56
CA VAL A 372 -17.41 -21.63 -7.35
C VAL A 372 -18.71 -22.33 -6.97
N GLU A 373 -18.77 -23.00 -5.82
CA GLU A 373 -19.94 -23.76 -5.39
C GLU A 373 -20.79 -22.98 -4.37
N CYS A 374 -21.98 -23.47 -4.04
CA CYS A 374 -22.90 -22.83 -3.10
C CYS A 374 -22.24 -22.41 -1.76
N PRO A 375 -21.37 -23.23 -1.12
CA PRO A 375 -20.72 -22.83 0.13
C PRO A 375 -19.83 -21.60 -0.05
N ASP A 376 -19.12 -21.48 -1.17
CA ASP A 376 -18.27 -20.33 -1.48
C ASP A 376 -19.12 -19.07 -1.62
N LEU A 377 -20.23 -19.18 -2.37
CA LEU A 377 -21.17 -18.08 -2.58
C LEU A 377 -21.82 -17.61 -1.27
N GLN A 378 -22.16 -18.53 -0.37
CA GLN A 378 -22.70 -18.18 0.94
C GLN A 378 -21.70 -17.38 1.78
N GLN A 379 -20.41 -17.71 1.72
CA GLN A 379 -19.37 -16.97 2.41
C GLN A 379 -19.17 -15.57 1.80
N MET A 380 -19.19 -15.46 0.47
CA MET A 380 -19.12 -14.16 -0.23
C MET A 380 -20.33 -13.28 0.09
N VAL A 381 -21.54 -13.83 0.12
CA VAL A 381 -22.75 -13.09 0.53
C VAL A 381 -22.62 -12.61 1.98
N THR A 382 -22.08 -13.43 2.88
CA THR A 382 -21.85 -13.04 4.28
C THR A 382 -20.86 -11.88 4.39
N ILE A 383 -19.81 -11.86 3.55
CA ILE A 383 -18.86 -10.74 3.48
C ILE A 383 -19.54 -9.47 2.97
N LEU A 384 -20.40 -9.59 1.95
CA LEU A 384 -21.10 -8.46 1.35
C LEU A 384 -22.06 -7.77 2.33
N THR A 385 -22.75 -8.54 3.15
CA THR A 385 -23.81 -8.06 4.06
C THR A 385 -23.31 -7.67 5.44
N ASN A 386 -22.05 -7.95 5.79
CA ASN A 386 -21.46 -7.56 7.07
C ASN A 386 -21.00 -6.09 7.03
N ASP A 387 -21.65 -5.23 7.82
CA ASP A 387 -21.33 -3.80 7.88
C ASP A 387 -20.01 -3.48 8.62
N GLU A 388 -19.44 -4.44 9.37
CA GLU A 388 -18.11 -4.29 10.00
C GLU A 388 -16.97 -4.37 8.97
N ILE A 389 -17.22 -4.96 7.80
CA ILE A 389 -16.22 -5.12 6.74
C ILE A 389 -16.08 -3.81 5.97
N SER A 390 -14.85 -3.50 5.56
CA SER A 390 -14.56 -2.27 4.84
C SER A 390 -15.42 -2.14 3.58
N LYS A 391 -15.82 -0.90 3.27
CA LYS A 391 -16.60 -0.59 2.07
C LYS A 391 -15.87 -1.07 0.81
N GLU A 392 -14.56 -0.86 0.74
CA GLU A 392 -13.76 -1.34 -0.40
C GLU A 392 -13.89 -2.87 -0.61
N ASP A 393 -13.79 -3.67 0.46
CA ASP A 393 -13.86 -5.12 0.37
C ASP A 393 -15.26 -5.61 -0.01
N ARG A 394 -16.30 -4.95 0.51
CA ARG A 394 -17.69 -5.21 0.12
C ARG A 394 -17.92 -4.90 -1.35
N ALA A 395 -17.36 -3.79 -1.85
CA ALA A 395 -17.46 -3.41 -3.26
C ALA A 395 -16.77 -4.44 -4.18
N VAL A 396 -15.58 -4.91 -3.80
CA VAL A 396 -14.85 -5.96 -4.53
C VAL A 396 -15.66 -7.26 -4.57
N THR A 397 -16.24 -7.65 -3.43
CA THR A 397 -17.09 -8.84 -3.31
C THR A 397 -18.34 -8.73 -4.17
N ALA A 398 -19.00 -7.57 -4.18
CA ALA A 398 -20.17 -7.30 -5.01
C ALA A 398 -19.86 -7.48 -6.50
N ARG A 399 -18.73 -6.95 -6.98
CA ARG A 399 -18.30 -7.08 -8.38
C ARG A 399 -18.04 -8.53 -8.78
N LEU A 400 -17.39 -9.32 -7.92
CA LEU A 400 -17.16 -10.75 -8.21
C LEU A 400 -18.49 -11.51 -8.31
N LEU A 401 -19.43 -11.25 -7.39
CA LEU A 401 -20.76 -11.86 -7.41
C LEU A 401 -21.55 -11.43 -8.66
N ALA A 402 -21.43 -10.17 -9.09
CA ALA A 402 -22.05 -9.67 -10.31
C ALA A 402 -21.50 -10.39 -11.54
N GLU A 403 -20.17 -10.55 -11.62
CA GLU A 403 -19.50 -11.30 -12.70
C GLU A 403 -19.90 -12.78 -12.70
N LEU A 404 -20.04 -13.41 -11.53
CA LEU A 404 -20.56 -14.77 -11.41
C LEU A 404 -21.98 -14.87 -11.98
N CYS A 405 -22.85 -13.89 -11.71
CA CYS A 405 -24.22 -13.83 -12.25
C CYS A 405 -24.23 -13.58 -13.75
N ALA A 406 -23.37 -12.71 -14.27
CA ALA A 406 -23.25 -12.42 -15.69
C ALA A 406 -22.87 -13.64 -16.53
N ASN A 407 -22.13 -14.58 -15.93
CA ASN A 407 -21.66 -15.80 -16.61
C ASN A 407 -22.51 -17.05 -16.28
N SER A 408 -23.61 -16.94 -15.53
CA SER A 408 -24.50 -18.08 -15.25
C SER A 408 -25.56 -18.23 -16.34
N GLY A 409 -25.36 -19.16 -17.28
CA GLY A 409 -26.29 -19.39 -18.39
C GLY A 409 -27.11 -20.67 -18.32
N SER A 410 -26.68 -21.67 -17.53
CA SER A 410 -27.30 -22.99 -17.52
C SER A 410 -28.30 -23.20 -16.37
N ALA A 411 -29.19 -24.18 -16.50
CA ALA A 411 -30.10 -24.58 -15.42
C ALA A 411 -29.36 -25.10 -14.18
N HIS A 412 -28.17 -25.71 -14.38
CA HIS A 412 -27.30 -26.15 -13.30
C HIS A 412 -26.73 -24.96 -12.51
N ASP A 413 -26.37 -23.88 -13.22
CA ASP A 413 -25.87 -22.66 -12.59
C ASP A 413 -26.95 -21.96 -11.75
N ARG A 414 -28.21 -21.98 -12.17
CA ARG A 414 -29.31 -21.40 -11.36
C ARG A 414 -29.43 -22.01 -9.96
N ASN A 415 -29.26 -23.33 -9.83
CA ASN A 415 -29.28 -23.98 -8.52
C ASN A 415 -28.04 -23.62 -7.68
N ARG A 416 -26.88 -23.52 -8.34
CA ARG A 416 -25.63 -23.07 -7.69
C ARG A 416 -25.76 -21.64 -7.16
N MET A 417 -26.41 -20.75 -7.92
CA MET A 417 -26.53 -19.32 -7.64
C MET A 417 -27.63 -18.97 -6.62
N ARG A 418 -28.38 -19.96 -6.10
CA ARG A 418 -29.44 -19.77 -5.10
C ARG A 418 -29.02 -18.90 -3.89
N PRO A 419 -27.81 -19.04 -3.30
CA PRO A 419 -27.40 -18.18 -2.18
C PRO A 419 -27.44 -16.69 -2.54
N ILE A 420 -27.03 -16.34 -3.76
CA ILE A 420 -27.04 -14.96 -4.26
C ILE A 420 -28.48 -14.48 -4.48
N SER A 421 -29.31 -15.30 -5.14
CA SER A 421 -30.73 -14.96 -5.36
C SER A 421 -31.47 -14.73 -4.04
N SER A 422 -31.20 -15.54 -3.01
CA SER A 422 -31.79 -15.37 -1.68
C SER A 422 -31.32 -14.12 -0.95
N ALA A 423 -30.15 -13.59 -1.30
CA ALA A 423 -29.59 -12.38 -0.73
C ALA A 423 -30.15 -11.09 -1.34
N LEU A 424 -30.96 -11.18 -2.41
CA LEU A 424 -31.49 -10.02 -3.13
C LEU A 424 -32.19 -9.01 -2.21
N SER A 425 -33.07 -9.48 -1.32
CA SER A 425 -33.79 -8.59 -0.40
C SER A 425 -32.82 -7.86 0.54
N THR A 426 -31.78 -8.53 1.02
CA THR A 426 -30.74 -7.92 1.86
C THR A 426 -29.91 -6.90 1.09
N VAL A 427 -29.51 -7.21 -0.14
CA VAL A 427 -28.78 -6.27 -1.02
C VAL A 427 -29.61 -5.02 -1.28
N LEU A 428 -30.89 -5.18 -1.64
CA LEU A 428 -31.82 -4.05 -1.86
C LEU A 428 -32.01 -3.21 -0.60
N LYS A 429 -32.11 -3.83 0.59
CA LYS A 429 -32.16 -3.11 1.87
C LYS A 429 -30.92 -2.27 2.12
N VAL A 430 -29.73 -2.81 1.86
CA VAL A 430 -28.46 -2.08 2.00
C VAL A 430 -28.44 -0.86 1.06
N ILE A 431 -28.85 -1.03 -0.21
CA ILE A 431 -28.95 0.07 -1.17
C ILE A 431 -29.95 1.14 -0.68
N GLY A 432 -31.14 0.73 -0.23
CA GLY A 432 -32.18 1.62 0.27
C GLY A 432 -31.73 2.45 1.48
N ASN A 433 -31.02 1.83 2.42
CA ASN A 433 -30.59 2.48 3.67
C ASN A 433 -29.30 3.31 3.53
N THR A 434 -28.54 3.15 2.44
CA THR A 434 -27.27 3.87 2.24
C THR A 434 -27.52 5.35 1.99
N GLN A 435 -27.02 6.27 2.81
CA GLN A 435 -27.16 7.71 2.55
C GLN A 435 -26.40 8.14 1.29
N CYS A 436 -27.04 8.88 0.38
CA CYS A 436 -26.42 9.41 -0.82
C CYS A 436 -26.29 10.93 -0.70
N THR A 437 -25.26 11.41 0.01
CA THR A 437 -24.96 12.84 0.10
C THR A 437 -23.69 13.20 -0.67
N ASN A 438 -23.48 14.50 -0.89
CA ASN A 438 -22.30 15.00 -1.57
C ASN A 438 -21.00 14.78 -0.76
N ASP A 439 -21.09 14.67 0.57
CA ASP A 439 -19.93 14.52 1.48
C ASP A 439 -19.50 13.06 1.71
N VAL A 440 -20.22 12.09 1.13
CA VAL A 440 -19.91 10.67 1.32
C VAL A 440 -18.59 10.30 0.64
N ASP A 441 -17.78 9.49 1.34
CA ASP A 441 -16.50 8.95 0.86
C ASP A 441 -16.62 8.18 -0.47
N ALA A 442 -15.52 8.13 -1.23
CA ALA A 442 -15.47 7.46 -2.53
C ALA A 442 -15.76 5.95 -2.46
N ASP A 443 -15.47 5.31 -1.32
CA ASP A 443 -15.66 3.87 -1.17
C ASP A 443 -17.13 3.48 -1.01
N THR A 444 -17.95 4.35 -0.42
CA THR A 444 -19.41 4.16 -0.38
C THR A 444 -19.99 4.11 -1.79
N TRP A 445 -19.50 4.94 -2.70
CA TRP A 445 -19.92 4.91 -4.10
C TRP A 445 -19.46 3.67 -4.83
N LYS A 446 -18.25 3.18 -4.54
CA LYS A 446 -17.78 1.90 -5.09
C LYS A 446 -18.66 0.74 -4.62
N VAL A 447 -19.08 0.73 -3.35
CA VAL A 447 -20.02 -0.27 -2.81
C VAL A 447 -21.36 -0.16 -3.49
N LEU A 448 -21.93 1.05 -3.52
CA LEU A 448 -23.26 1.29 -4.07
C LEU A 448 -23.33 0.91 -5.56
N GLY A 449 -22.34 1.31 -6.36
CA GLY A 449 -22.24 0.92 -7.76
C GLY A 449 -22.08 -0.60 -7.92
N GLY A 450 -21.27 -1.25 -7.08
CA GLY A 450 -21.11 -2.72 -7.10
C GLY A 450 -22.38 -3.48 -6.68
N LEU A 451 -23.12 -2.97 -5.70
CA LEU A 451 -24.40 -3.54 -5.26
C LEU A 451 -25.48 -3.37 -6.33
N LEU A 452 -25.56 -2.19 -6.96
CA LEU A 452 -26.50 -1.94 -8.07
C LEU A 452 -26.21 -2.84 -9.26
N ASP A 453 -24.94 -2.98 -9.66
CA ASP A 453 -24.55 -3.89 -10.73
C ASP A 453 -24.90 -5.34 -10.36
N LEU A 454 -24.57 -5.80 -9.15
CA LEU A 454 -24.98 -7.12 -8.65
C LEU A 454 -26.51 -7.32 -8.72
N THR A 455 -27.30 -6.34 -8.29
CA THR A 455 -28.76 -6.39 -8.37
C THR A 455 -29.23 -6.54 -9.82
N VAL A 456 -28.68 -5.76 -10.75
CA VAL A 456 -29.00 -5.88 -12.18
C VAL A 456 -28.67 -7.28 -12.70
N GLN A 457 -27.48 -7.80 -12.39
CA GLN A 457 -27.07 -9.13 -12.88
C GLN A 457 -27.92 -10.26 -12.27
N ILE A 458 -28.33 -10.14 -11.01
CA ILE A 458 -29.27 -11.07 -10.36
C ILE A 458 -30.62 -11.04 -11.08
N CYS A 459 -31.17 -9.85 -11.30
CA CYS A 459 -32.48 -9.65 -11.92
C CYS A 459 -32.52 -10.12 -13.38
N VAL A 460 -31.50 -9.80 -14.16
CA VAL A 460 -31.45 -10.10 -15.60
C VAL A 460 -31.05 -11.56 -15.88
N ASN A 461 -29.99 -12.07 -15.25
CA ASN A 461 -29.41 -13.37 -15.65
C ASN A 461 -29.91 -14.55 -14.82
N LEU A 462 -30.37 -14.34 -13.59
CA LEU A 462 -30.94 -15.42 -12.77
C LEU A 462 -32.45 -15.61 -12.99
N ALA A 463 -33.04 -14.87 -13.94
CA ALA A 463 -34.44 -14.97 -14.36
C ALA A 463 -35.42 -14.96 -13.17
N ILE A 464 -35.26 -13.97 -12.29
CA ILE A 464 -36.13 -13.81 -11.12
C ILE A 464 -37.53 -13.42 -11.60
N PRO A 465 -38.58 -14.19 -11.22
CA PRO A 465 -39.94 -13.86 -11.62
C PRO A 465 -40.47 -12.64 -10.85
N ALA A 466 -41.46 -11.96 -11.44
CA ALA A 466 -42.00 -10.70 -10.93
C ALA A 466 -42.50 -10.80 -9.47
N ASP A 467 -43.10 -11.93 -9.11
CA ASP A 467 -43.61 -12.24 -7.77
C ASP A 467 -42.48 -12.39 -6.74
N ALA A 468 -41.37 -13.05 -7.10
CA ALA A 468 -40.20 -13.17 -6.25
C ALA A 468 -39.49 -11.83 -6.05
N PHE A 469 -39.43 -11.00 -7.09
CA PHE A 469 -38.92 -9.63 -6.97
C PHE A 469 -39.82 -8.79 -6.06
N ALA A 470 -41.14 -8.80 -6.27
CA ALA A 470 -42.10 -8.10 -5.43
C ALA A 470 -42.01 -8.54 -3.96
N ALA A 471 -41.82 -9.84 -3.70
CA ALA A 471 -41.60 -10.35 -2.34
C ALA A 471 -40.29 -9.84 -1.72
N ALA A 472 -39.21 -9.72 -2.50
CA ALA A 472 -37.93 -9.18 -2.03
C ALA A 472 -38.03 -7.68 -1.68
N VAL A 473 -38.84 -6.93 -2.42
CA VAL A 473 -39.13 -5.49 -2.20
C VAL A 473 -40.06 -5.27 -1.01
N LYS A 474 -41.09 -6.13 -0.82
CA LYS A 474 -42.06 -6.04 0.28
C LYS A 474 -41.45 -6.07 1.69
N GLY A 475 -40.23 -6.60 1.82
CA GLY A 475 -39.47 -6.61 3.07
C GLY A 475 -38.80 -5.27 3.42
N ILE A 476 -38.90 -4.26 2.58
CA ILE A 476 -38.32 -2.92 2.71
C ILE A 476 -39.46 -1.94 3.06
N PRO A 477 -39.33 -1.10 4.10
CA PRO A 477 -40.40 -0.17 4.48
C PRO A 477 -40.71 0.84 3.35
N GLU A 478 -42.00 1.12 3.12
CA GLU A 478 -42.59 2.06 2.14
C GLU A 478 -42.60 1.61 0.65
N GLU A 479 -43.29 0.49 0.46
CA GLU A 479 -44.09 -0.03 -0.67
C GLU A 479 -43.62 0.12 -2.13
N ASP A 480 -43.30 1.28 -2.71
CA ASP A 480 -42.89 1.36 -4.15
C ASP A 480 -42.09 2.63 -4.53
N HIS A 481 -42.41 3.79 -3.94
CA HIS A 481 -41.75 5.05 -4.29
C HIS A 481 -40.35 5.21 -3.69
N VAL A 482 -40.01 4.49 -2.61
CA VAL A 482 -38.69 4.61 -1.97
C VAL A 482 -37.57 4.21 -2.91
N PHE A 483 -37.72 3.08 -3.61
CA PHE A 483 -36.65 2.60 -4.47
C PHE A 483 -36.45 3.47 -5.72
N VAL A 484 -37.56 3.93 -6.30
CA VAL A 484 -37.56 4.89 -7.42
C VAL A 484 -36.92 6.22 -7.01
N ASN A 485 -37.32 6.77 -5.86
CA ASN A 485 -36.71 7.97 -5.29
C ASN A 485 -35.23 7.74 -4.96
N LYS A 486 -34.86 6.54 -4.50
CA LYS A 486 -33.49 6.20 -4.19
C LYS A 486 -32.61 6.16 -5.43
N LEU A 487 -33.05 5.49 -6.50
CA LEU A 487 -32.34 5.50 -7.77
C LEU A 487 -32.18 6.92 -8.32
N LYS A 488 -33.20 7.76 -8.19
CA LYS A 488 -33.13 9.18 -8.54
C LYS A 488 -32.09 9.93 -7.69
N GLU A 489 -32.10 9.76 -6.37
CA GLU A 489 -31.12 10.36 -5.45
C GLU A 489 -29.68 9.97 -5.82
N ILE A 490 -29.47 8.70 -6.20
CA ILE A 490 -28.19 8.17 -6.67
C ILE A 490 -27.74 8.88 -7.94
N VAL A 491 -28.60 8.97 -8.95
CA VAL A 491 -28.31 9.63 -10.23
C VAL A 491 -28.04 11.12 -10.02
N ASP A 492 -28.86 11.81 -9.21
CA ASP A 492 -28.70 13.23 -8.90
C ASP A 492 -27.34 13.50 -8.24
N THR A 493 -26.98 12.70 -7.23
CA THR A 493 -25.72 12.88 -6.51
C THR A 493 -24.51 12.54 -7.40
N CYS A 494 -24.62 11.54 -8.27
CA CYS A 494 -23.59 11.25 -9.27
C CYS A 494 -23.37 12.43 -10.22
N MET A 495 -24.45 13.08 -10.68
CA MET A 495 -24.38 14.23 -11.57
C MET A 495 -23.78 15.47 -10.91
N ASP A 496 -24.16 15.75 -9.66
CA ASP A 496 -23.58 16.81 -8.84
C ASP A 496 -22.06 16.62 -8.67
N ARG A 497 -21.64 15.38 -8.37
CA ARG A 497 -20.21 15.04 -8.24
C ARG A 497 -19.46 15.21 -9.55
N PHE A 498 -20.01 14.70 -10.65
CA PHE A 498 -19.42 14.81 -11.98
C PHE A 498 -19.24 16.29 -12.37
N SER A 499 -20.23 17.13 -12.09
CA SER A 499 -20.20 18.56 -12.40
C SER A 499 -19.13 19.33 -11.60
N ARG A 500 -18.87 18.93 -10.35
CA ARG A 500 -17.93 19.59 -9.43
C ARG A 500 -16.48 19.12 -9.60
N ASN A 501 -16.24 17.86 -9.96
CA ASN A 501 -14.92 17.21 -9.88
C ASN A 501 -14.24 16.95 -11.23
N ARG A 502 -14.27 17.90 -12.18
CA ARG A 502 -13.68 17.81 -13.54
C ARG A 502 -12.16 17.49 -13.65
N SER A 503 -11.49 17.05 -12.59
CA SER A 503 -10.05 16.78 -12.53
C SER A 503 -9.65 15.37 -12.05
N LYS A 504 -10.59 14.48 -11.66
CA LYS A 504 -10.27 13.13 -11.15
C LYS A 504 -10.90 12.01 -11.97
N GLY A 505 -10.24 11.63 -13.07
CA GLY A 505 -10.78 10.68 -14.05
C GLY A 505 -11.16 9.28 -13.55
N SER A 506 -10.72 8.82 -12.36
CA SER A 506 -11.14 7.52 -11.80
C SER A 506 -12.50 7.57 -11.08
N GLU A 507 -12.83 8.68 -10.42
CA GLU A 507 -14.12 8.87 -9.74
C GLU A 507 -15.25 9.03 -10.79
N ASP A 508 -14.94 9.67 -11.92
CA ASP A 508 -15.88 9.89 -13.03
C ASP A 508 -16.34 8.55 -13.66
N ILE A 509 -15.41 7.59 -13.82
CA ILE A 509 -15.73 6.25 -14.35
C ILE A 509 -16.69 5.51 -13.41
N VAL A 510 -16.47 5.59 -12.09
CA VAL A 510 -17.35 4.95 -11.10
C VAL A 510 -18.75 5.55 -11.17
N CYS A 511 -18.87 6.88 -11.33
CA CYS A 511 -20.15 7.54 -11.50
C CYS A 511 -20.88 7.04 -12.76
N LEU A 512 -20.23 7.04 -13.92
CA LEU A 512 -20.83 6.54 -15.16
C LEU A 512 -21.29 5.08 -15.04
N MET A 513 -20.47 4.19 -14.47
CA MET A 513 -20.85 2.79 -14.27
C MET A 513 -22.07 2.66 -13.34
N THR A 514 -22.12 3.47 -12.27
CA THR A 514 -23.26 3.51 -11.33
C THR A 514 -24.53 3.99 -12.02
N MET A 515 -24.46 5.03 -12.84
CA MET A 515 -25.60 5.52 -13.62
C MET A 515 -26.10 4.50 -14.64
N LYS A 516 -25.19 3.81 -15.33
CA LYS A 516 -25.56 2.74 -16.24
C LYS A 516 -26.26 1.59 -15.52
N ALA A 517 -25.75 1.19 -14.34
CA ALA A 517 -26.40 0.18 -13.51
C ALA A 517 -27.80 0.65 -13.05
N ALA A 518 -27.94 1.89 -12.59
CA ALA A 518 -29.24 2.46 -12.21
C ALA A 518 -30.24 2.51 -13.39
N ALA A 519 -29.79 2.94 -14.58
CA ALA A 519 -30.61 2.99 -15.78
C ALA A 519 -31.02 1.59 -16.26
N LYS A 520 -30.10 0.62 -16.26
CA LYS A 520 -30.41 -0.80 -16.55
C LYS A 520 -31.44 -1.34 -15.56
N PHE A 521 -31.26 -1.05 -14.27
CA PHE A 521 -32.18 -1.55 -13.27
C PHE A 521 -33.58 -0.95 -13.41
N ALA A 522 -33.67 0.37 -13.60
CA ALA A 522 -34.94 1.05 -13.84
C ALA A 522 -35.65 0.48 -15.08
N THR A 523 -34.92 0.27 -16.17
CA THR A 523 -35.44 -0.34 -17.41
C THR A 523 -36.01 -1.73 -17.14
N TRP A 524 -35.26 -2.58 -16.44
CA TRP A 524 -35.72 -3.93 -16.10
C TRP A 524 -36.97 -3.92 -15.20
N ILE A 525 -37.02 -3.03 -14.20
CA ILE A 525 -38.20 -2.90 -13.31
C ILE A 525 -39.43 -2.47 -14.11
N MET A 526 -39.29 -1.52 -15.03
CA MET A 526 -40.37 -1.06 -15.92
C MET A 526 -40.87 -2.16 -16.85
N GLU A 527 -39.98 -3.06 -17.31
CA GLU A 527 -40.36 -4.20 -18.15
C GLU A 527 -41.15 -5.27 -17.38
N ILE A 528 -40.86 -5.44 -16.07
CA ILE A 528 -41.49 -6.49 -15.27
C ILE A 528 -42.86 -6.09 -14.72
N ASN A 529 -43.07 -4.80 -14.43
CA ASN A 529 -44.32 -4.27 -13.93
C ASN A 529 -44.52 -2.82 -14.41
N CYS A 530 -45.56 -2.60 -15.21
CA CYS A 530 -45.89 -1.29 -15.77
C CYS A 530 -46.26 -0.23 -14.72
N HIS A 531 -46.63 -0.61 -13.49
CA HIS A 531 -46.87 0.35 -12.41
C HIS A 531 -45.64 1.23 -12.14
N TYR A 532 -44.42 0.68 -12.26
CA TYR A 532 -43.21 1.45 -12.02
C TYR A 532 -42.93 2.50 -13.10
N ILE A 533 -43.51 2.37 -14.30
CA ILE A 533 -43.39 3.39 -15.35
C ILE A 533 -44.00 4.71 -14.85
N GLU A 534 -45.19 4.65 -14.23
CA GLU A 534 -45.83 5.84 -13.63
C GLU A 534 -44.96 6.42 -12.50
N CYS A 535 -44.41 5.57 -11.65
CA CYS A 535 -43.53 6.00 -10.56
C CYS A 535 -42.26 6.70 -11.06
N PHE A 536 -41.59 6.18 -12.10
CA PHE A 536 -40.40 6.80 -12.68
C PHE A 536 -40.72 8.11 -13.43
N CYS A 537 -41.91 8.20 -14.03
CA CYS A 537 -42.40 9.44 -14.66
C CYS A 537 -42.68 10.52 -13.62
N GLN A 538 -43.34 10.19 -12.49
CA GLN A 538 -43.63 11.14 -11.41
C GLN A 538 -42.38 11.82 -10.83
N VAL A 539 -41.24 11.13 -10.86
CA VAL A 539 -39.98 11.65 -10.31
C VAL A 539 -39.05 12.25 -11.38
N ASN A 540 -39.49 12.36 -12.63
CA ASN A 540 -38.70 12.84 -13.78
C ASN A 540 -37.35 12.11 -13.94
N PHE A 541 -37.31 10.80 -13.72
CA PHE A 541 -36.06 10.03 -13.73
C PHE A 541 -35.39 10.01 -15.11
N LEU A 542 -36.17 9.83 -16.19
CA LEU A 542 -35.64 9.74 -17.55
C LEU A 542 -35.08 11.08 -18.06
N GLU A 543 -35.68 12.21 -17.68
CA GLU A 543 -35.18 13.54 -18.02
C GLU A 543 -33.83 13.83 -17.36
N LYS A 544 -33.64 13.36 -16.12
CA LYS A 544 -32.34 13.43 -15.43
C LYS A 544 -31.27 12.60 -16.14
N LEU A 545 -31.61 11.39 -16.57
CA LEU A 545 -30.70 10.56 -17.34
C LEU A 545 -30.39 11.16 -18.73
N ASP A 546 -31.34 11.83 -19.38
CA ASP A 546 -31.04 12.53 -20.64
C ASP A 546 -29.99 13.62 -20.46
N THR A 547 -30.10 14.38 -19.37
CA THR A 547 -29.14 15.42 -19.04
C THR A 547 -27.75 14.81 -18.82
N SER A 548 -27.67 13.64 -18.17
CA SER A 548 -26.41 12.93 -17.92
C SER A 548 -25.76 12.31 -19.16
N ILE A 549 -26.54 11.94 -20.20
CA ILE A 549 -25.98 11.43 -21.46
C ILE A 549 -25.01 12.43 -22.07
N ILE A 550 -25.37 13.73 -22.12
CA ILE A 550 -24.55 14.77 -22.75
C ILE A 550 -23.24 14.94 -21.98
N ASP A 551 -23.34 15.02 -20.65
CA ASP A 551 -22.20 15.24 -19.77
C ASP A 551 -21.21 14.05 -19.80
N MET A 552 -21.72 12.83 -19.97
CA MET A 552 -20.91 11.60 -19.90
C MET A 552 -20.50 11.02 -21.25
N ALA A 553 -20.97 11.58 -22.37
CA ALA A 553 -20.67 11.08 -23.72
C ALA A 553 -19.16 10.98 -24.00
N ASN A 554 -18.39 11.98 -23.54
CA ASN A 554 -16.92 11.99 -23.73
C ASN A 554 -16.23 10.88 -22.93
N LEU A 555 -16.68 10.65 -21.70
CA LEU A 555 -16.14 9.60 -20.83
C LEU A 555 -16.50 8.21 -21.37
N GLU A 556 -17.74 8.04 -21.83
CA GLU A 556 -18.20 6.78 -22.43
C GLU A 556 -17.43 6.48 -23.72
N LYS A 557 -17.20 7.49 -24.57
CA LYS A 557 -16.33 7.37 -25.75
C LYS A 557 -14.90 6.98 -25.39
N TYR A 558 -14.33 7.58 -24.35
CA TYR A 558 -13.00 7.21 -23.84
C TYR A 558 -12.96 5.75 -23.36
N MET A 559 -13.98 5.29 -22.62
CA MET A 559 -14.07 3.90 -22.18
C MET A 559 -14.19 2.91 -23.35
N ILE A 560 -14.97 3.25 -24.37
CA ILE A 560 -15.10 2.43 -25.58
C ILE A 560 -13.75 2.31 -26.30
N LEU A 561 -13.05 3.44 -26.50
CA LEU A 561 -11.76 3.49 -27.19
C LEU A 561 -10.64 2.77 -26.44
N THR A 562 -10.67 2.78 -25.11
CA THR A 562 -9.67 2.13 -24.26
C THR A 562 -9.98 0.66 -23.96
N GLY A 563 -11.06 0.10 -24.53
CA GLY A 563 -11.45 -1.30 -24.29
C GLY A 563 -12.03 -1.56 -22.90
N CYS A 564 -12.43 -0.52 -22.17
CA CYS A 564 -13.08 -0.61 -20.85
C CYS A 564 -14.57 -0.94 -21.01
N ARG A 565 -14.89 -1.99 -21.77
CA ARG A 565 -16.26 -2.35 -22.15
C ARG A 565 -16.89 -3.24 -21.07
N ASP A 566 -18.20 -3.07 -20.84
CA ASP A 566 -19.05 -4.17 -20.38
C ASP A 566 -18.93 -5.26 -21.44
N GLU A 567 -18.43 -6.44 -21.08
CA GLU A 567 -18.22 -7.56 -22.02
C GLU A 567 -19.56 -8.25 -22.40
N SER A 568 -20.61 -7.49 -22.66
CA SER A 568 -21.77 -7.97 -23.42
C SER A 568 -21.44 -7.96 -24.92
N GLU A 569 -22.01 -8.89 -25.70
CA GLU A 569 -21.86 -8.95 -27.17
C GLU A 569 -22.27 -7.65 -27.87
N ARG A 570 -23.02 -6.78 -27.17
CA ARG A 570 -23.26 -5.39 -27.54
C ARG A 570 -23.01 -4.50 -26.33
N TYR A 571 -22.04 -3.60 -26.44
CA TYR A 571 -21.85 -2.54 -25.44
C TYR A 571 -23.09 -1.65 -25.43
N GLU A 572 -23.89 -1.71 -24.37
CA GLU A 572 -25.03 -0.82 -24.18
C GLU A 572 -24.53 0.52 -23.65
N THR A 573 -24.73 1.58 -24.42
CA THR A 573 -24.44 2.95 -23.99
C THR A 573 -25.53 3.44 -23.03
N LEU A 574 -25.21 4.44 -22.20
CA LEU A 574 -26.22 5.11 -21.37
C LEU A 574 -27.37 5.63 -22.25
N SER A 575 -27.05 6.19 -23.42
CA SER A 575 -28.03 6.62 -24.41
C SER A 575 -28.94 5.48 -24.89
N SER A 576 -28.41 4.30 -25.19
CA SER A 576 -29.23 3.17 -25.63
C SER A 576 -30.20 2.68 -24.54
N LEU A 577 -29.78 2.72 -23.28
CA LEU A 577 -30.60 2.33 -22.13
C LEU A 577 -31.75 3.32 -21.91
N VAL A 578 -31.45 4.62 -21.97
CA VAL A 578 -32.46 5.67 -21.79
C VAL A 578 -33.47 5.65 -22.94
N THR A 579 -33.03 5.43 -24.18
CA THR A 579 -33.94 5.28 -25.33
C THR A 579 -34.87 4.10 -25.13
N ARG A 580 -34.35 2.93 -24.72
CA ARG A 580 -35.19 1.76 -24.43
C ARG A 580 -36.22 2.03 -23.34
N ALA A 581 -35.82 2.72 -22.27
CA ALA A 581 -36.76 3.10 -21.21
C ALA A 581 -37.87 4.06 -21.70
N LYS A 582 -37.53 5.04 -22.56
CA LYS A 582 -38.51 5.95 -23.18
C LYS A 582 -39.49 5.24 -24.10
N ASP A 583 -39.02 4.23 -24.84
CA ASP A 583 -39.89 3.42 -25.69
C ASP A 583 -40.93 2.66 -24.86
N LEU A 584 -40.58 2.23 -23.63
CA LEU A 584 -41.53 1.59 -22.72
C LEU A 584 -42.60 2.57 -22.23
N VAL A 585 -42.22 3.80 -21.86
CA VAL A 585 -43.16 4.87 -21.49
C VAL A 585 -44.13 5.14 -22.64
N SER A 586 -43.59 5.33 -23.83
CA SER A 586 -44.37 5.67 -25.04
C SER A 586 -45.38 4.57 -25.41
N ARG A 587 -45.07 3.30 -25.12
CA ARG A 587 -45.97 2.17 -25.36
C ARG A 587 -47.10 2.04 -24.34
N GLN A 588 -46.97 2.64 -23.16
CA GLN A 588 -48.03 2.65 -22.15
C GLN A 588 -49.00 3.83 -22.37
N GLU A 589 -48.49 4.93 -22.93
CA GLU A 589 -49.30 6.13 -23.24
C GLU A 589 -50.09 6.00 -24.57
N ALA A 590 -49.70 5.05 -25.43
CA ALA A 590 -50.37 4.72 -26.69
C ALA A 590 -51.42 3.61 -26.50
#